data_AF-A0A3D5UXJ1-F1
#
_entry.id   AF-A0A3D5UXJ1-F1
#
_cell.length_a   1.000
_cell.length_b   1.000
_cell.length_c   1.000
_cell.angle_alpha   90.00
_cell.angle_beta   90.00
_cell.angle_gamma   90.00
#
_symmetry.space_group_name_H-M   'P 1'
#
loop_
_entity.id
_entity.type
_entity.pdbx_description
1 polymer ?
#
loop_
_entity_poly.entity_id
_entity_poly.type
_entity_poly.pdbx_seq_one_letter_code
_entity_poly.pdbx_strand_id
1 'polypeptide(L)' 'LGWLPRGTHDWKKFITTNEMETGIAGAGLTLKELTGVSYNPLADKWSLGRDTDVNYMALAERTAK' A
#
# COMPACT_ATOMS: atom_id res chain seq x y z
N LEU A 1 -10.65 -5.72 16.49
CA LEU A 1 -10.31 -7.01 15.83
C LEU A 1 -9.02 -7.64 16.36
N GLY A 2 -8.05 -6.87 16.88
CA GLY A 2 -6.93 -7.45 17.65
C GLY A 2 -5.98 -8.32 16.84
N TRP A 3 -5.82 -8.02 15.56
CA TRP A 3 -5.07 -8.85 14.61
C TRP A 3 -3.57 -8.92 14.86
N LEU A 4 -3.01 -7.92 15.56
CA LEU A 4 -1.62 -7.90 15.96
C LEU A 4 -1.49 -7.40 17.41
N PRO A 5 -0.45 -7.82 18.14
CA PRO A 5 -0.13 -7.28 19.46
C PRO A 5 -0.04 -5.75 19.48
N ARG A 6 -0.30 -5.15 20.63
CA ARG A 6 -0.10 -3.70 20.80
C ARG A 6 1.37 -3.34 20.63
N GLY A 7 1.64 -2.23 19.94
CA GLY A 7 2.99 -1.73 19.70
C GLY A 7 3.69 -2.25 18.45
N THR A 8 3.03 -3.10 17.65
CA THR A 8 3.61 -3.56 16.36
C THR A 8 3.52 -2.54 15.23
N HIS A 9 2.80 -1.43 15.43
CA HIS A 9 2.65 -0.37 14.45
C HIS A 9 3.41 0.87 14.91
N ASP A 10 4.40 1.29 14.12
CA ASP A 10 5.14 2.54 14.29
C ASP A 10 4.99 3.36 13.01
N TRP A 11 4.23 4.45 13.10
CA TRP A 11 3.93 5.31 11.94
C TRP A 11 5.17 5.92 11.31
N LYS A 12 6.25 6.08 12.08
CA LYS A 12 7.52 6.62 11.57
C LYS A 12 8.25 5.65 10.64
N LYS A 13 7.86 4.39 10.64
CA LYS A 13 8.40 3.34 9.76
C LYS A 13 7.50 3.05 8.56
N PHE A 14 6.33 3.68 8.49
CA PHE A 14 5.45 3.56 7.34
C PHE A 14 6.03 4.37 6.18
N ILE A 15 6.35 3.68 5.08
CA ILE A 15 6.74 4.34 3.84
C ILE A 15 5.48 4.98 3.26
N THR A 16 5.53 6.28 3.01
CA THR A 16 4.42 6.99 2.38
C THR A 16 4.33 6.64 0.89
N THR A 17 3.16 6.84 0.29
CA THR A 17 2.97 6.63 -1.15
C THR A 17 3.94 7.48 -1.99
N ASN A 18 4.21 8.72 -1.57
CA ASN A 18 5.16 9.60 -2.24
C ASN A 18 6.61 9.11 -2.15
N GLU A 19 7.03 8.60 -0.99
CA GLU A 19 8.37 8.01 -0.83
C GLU A 19 8.53 6.74 -1.67
N MET A 20 7.49 5.91 -1.71
CA MET A 20 7.43 4.70 -2.52
C MET A 20 7.48 5.04 -4.03
N GLU A 21 6.70 6.02 -4.49
CA GLU A 21 6.71 6.50 -5.87
C GLU A 21 8.10 7.01 -6.28
N THR A 22 8.74 7.78 -5.41
CA THR A 22 10.10 8.28 -5.61
C THR A 22 11.10 7.12 -5.74
N GLY A 23 10.97 6.11 -4.88
CA GLY A 23 11.80 4.90 -4.93
C GLY A 23 11.61 4.07 -6.20
N ILE A 24 10.36 3.90 -6.65
CA ILE A 24 10.02 3.22 -7.92
C ILE A 24 10.65 3.95 -9.10
N ALA A 25 10.48 5.27 -9.18
CA ALA A 25 11.05 6.08 -10.25
C ALA A 25 12.59 6.01 -10.25
N GLY A 26 13.21 6.09 -9.07
CA GLY A 26 14.66 5.93 -8.91
C GLY A 26 15.20 4.56 -9.34
N ALA A 27 14.36 3.51 -9.30
CA ALA A 27 14.69 2.17 -9.79
C ALA A 27 14.45 1.98 -11.31
N GLY A 28 14.06 3.04 -12.02
CA GLY A 28 13.74 2.99 -13.46
C GLY A 28 12.51 2.14 -13.77
N LEU A 29 11.53 2.14 -12.87
CA LEU A 29 10.21 1.52 -13.04
C LEU A 29 9.14 2.61 -13.15
N THR A 30 8.00 2.26 -13.74
CA THR A 30 6.82 3.13 -13.81
C THR A 30 5.72 2.53 -12.95
N LEU A 31 5.16 3.33 -12.04
CA LEU A 31 3.97 2.94 -11.26
C LEU A 31 2.76 2.86 -12.21
N LYS A 32 2.04 1.74 -12.17
CA LYS A 32 0.86 1.48 -13.02
C LYS A 32 -0.43 1.51 -12.23
N GLU A 33 -0.41 0.95 -11.02
CA GLU A 33 -1.58 0.88 -10.16
C GLU A 33 -1.17 1.05 -8.69
N LEU A 34 -2.03 1.73 -7.95
CA LEU A 34 -1.94 1.90 -6.51
C LEU A 34 -3.34 1.71 -5.94
N THR A 35 -3.47 0.81 -4.97
CA THR A 35 -4.75 0.51 -4.31
C THR A 35 -4.53 0.22 -2.85
N GLY A 36 -5.49 0.57 -2.00
CA GLY A 36 -5.52 0.11 -0.62
C GLY A 36 -6.46 -1.05 -0.43
N VAL A 37 -6.41 -1.62 0.78
CA VAL A 37 -7.20 -2.78 1.16
C VAL A 37 -8.01 -2.45 2.40
N SER A 38 -9.31 -2.71 2.33
CA SER A 38 -10.24 -2.49 3.43
C SER A 38 -10.98 -3.78 3.78
N TYR A 39 -11.25 -3.95 5.07
CA TYR A 39 -12.01 -5.08 5.59
C TYR A 39 -13.39 -4.63 6.05
N ASN A 40 -14.44 -5.32 5.56
CA ASN A 40 -15.81 -5.14 6.01
C ASN A 40 -16.16 -6.19 7.07
N PRO A 41 -16.30 -5.82 8.35
CA PRO A 41 -16.56 -6.77 9.43
C PRO A 41 -17.98 -7.35 9.41
N LEU A 42 -18.94 -6.69 8.77
CA LEU A 42 -20.33 -7.18 8.68
C LEU A 42 -20.46 -8.27 7.61
N ALA A 43 -19.68 -8.15 6.54
CA ALA A 43 -19.68 -9.10 5.43
C ALA A 43 -18.57 -10.15 5.53
N ASP A 44 -17.67 -10.02 6.52
CA ASP A 44 -16.44 -10.81 6.66
C ASP A 44 -15.66 -10.92 5.34
N LYS A 45 -15.45 -9.76 4.71
CA LYS A 45 -14.87 -9.68 3.37
C LYS A 45 -13.84 -8.58 3.26
N TRP A 46 -12.81 -8.88 2.48
CA TRP A 46 -11.81 -7.94 2.05
C TRP A 46 -12.15 -7.38 0.68
N SER A 47 -11.80 -6.12 0.46
CA SER A 47 -11.99 -5.44 -0.82
C SER A 47 -10.84 -4.51 -1.12
N LEU A 48 -10.50 -4.40 -2.40
CA LEU A 48 -9.62 -3.34 -2.91
C LEU A 48 -10.37 -2.01 -2.94
N GLY A 49 -9.63 -0.92 -2.77
CA GLY A 49 -10.18 0.43 -2.69
C GLY A 49 -9.18 1.51 -3.05
N ARG A 50 -9.64 2.75 -3.04
CA ARG A 50 -8.83 3.94 -3.39
C ARG A 50 -8.19 4.63 -2.19
N ASP A 51 -8.56 4.26 -0.96
CA ASP A 51 -7.96 4.79 0.26
C ASP A 51 -6.61 4.11 0.50
N THR A 52 -5.54 4.90 0.50
CA THR A 52 -4.16 4.42 0.66
C THR A 52 -3.46 5.00 1.88
N ASP A 53 -4.19 5.68 2.76
CA ASP A 53 -3.62 6.47 3.87
C ASP A 53 -3.00 5.59 4.96
N VAL A 54 -3.48 4.34 5.07
CA VAL A 54 -3.11 3.39 6.13
C VAL A 54 -2.44 2.12 5.62
N ASN A 55 -2.68 1.73 4.37
CA ASN A 55 -2.06 0.61 3.71
C ASN A 55 -2.20 0.75 2.19
N TYR A 56 -1.30 0.12 1.44
CA TYR A 56 -1.39 0.11 -0.02
C TYR A 56 -0.66 -1.08 -0.64
N MET A 57 -1.03 -1.42 -1.86
CA MET A 57 -0.36 -2.32 -2.79
C MET A 57 -0.08 -1.56 -4.08
N ALA A 58 1.11 -1.74 -4.64
CA ALA A 58 1.55 -1.06 -5.84
C ALA A 58 1.96 -2.07 -6.91
N LEU A 59 1.50 -1.84 -8.14
CA LEU A 59 1.99 -2.53 -9.34
C LEU A 59 2.90 -1.58 -10.10
N ALA A 60 4.13 -1.99 -10.34
CA ALA A 60 5.08 -1.26 -11.15
C ALA A 60 5.71 -2.17 -12.19
N GLU A 61 6.01 -1.60 -13.35
CA GLU A 61 6.60 -2.32 -14.45
C GLU A 61 7.82 -1.59 -14.99
N ARG A 62 8.74 -2.35 -15.58
CA ARG A 62 9.79 -1.80 -16.40
C ARG A 62 9.20 -1.56 -17.78
N THR A 63 9.21 -0.32 -18.24
CA THR A 63 8.85 -0.03 -19.63
C THR A 63 9.81 -0.82 -20.52
N ALA A 64 9.27 -1.75 -21.32
CA ALA A 64 10.08 -2.49 -22.28
C ALA A 64 10.77 -1.49 -23.22
N LYS A 65 12.07 -1.71 -23.47
CA LYS A 65 12.81 -0.97 -24.49
C LYS A 65 12.27 -1.28 -25.88
#